data_AF-A0A0N4XTG0-F1
#
_entry.id   AF-A0A0N4XTG0-F1
#
_cell.length_a   1.000
_cell.length_b   1.000
_cell.length_c   1.000
_cell.angle_alpha   90.00
_cell.angle_beta   90.00
_cell.angle_gamma   90.00
#
_symmetry.space_group_name_H-M   'P 1'
#
loop_
_entity.id
_entity.type
_entity.pdbx_description
1 polymer ?
#
loop_
_entity_poly.entity_id
_entity_poly.type
_entity_poly.pdbx_seq_one_letter_code
_entity_poly.pdbx_strand_id
1 'polypeptide(L)'
;LYRSFAEIFRRYCTLHHLSLSDFSSGVIDNSEGLLKCVNSLYSNSELSDVVFVVGDGRIYAHRLLLAARSEYFRSMLYGGLKESNEDEVVLSETDPAAFTALLRYLYTGRLSIRRVEHKELVDILYLAHEYQLKCIQDDLVAYFKISQEILISTLVTV
;
A
#
# COMPACT_ATOMS: atom_id res chain seq x y z
N LEU A 1 5.69 -5.80 47.11
CA LEU A 1 4.38 -5.41 46.53
C LEU A 1 4.52 -4.89 45.10
N TYR A 2 5.26 -3.81 44.85
CA TYR A 2 5.41 -3.24 43.49
C TYR A 2 6.05 -4.18 42.44
N ARG A 3 7.06 -4.98 42.83
CA ARG A 3 7.68 -5.98 41.94
C ARG A 3 6.71 -7.06 41.45
N SER A 4 5.79 -7.48 42.32
CA SER A 4 4.79 -8.50 42.01
C SER A 4 3.72 -7.97 41.05
N PHE A 5 3.31 -6.71 41.20
CA PHE A 5 2.38 -6.06 40.29
C PHE A 5 2.97 -5.91 38.89
N ALA A 6 4.24 -5.50 38.78
CA ALA A 6 4.92 -5.37 37.50
C ALA A 6 5.06 -6.71 36.75
N GLU A 7 5.28 -7.83 37.45
CA GLU A 7 5.31 -9.16 36.86
C GLU A 7 3.93 -9.66 36.43
N ILE A 8 2.91 -9.48 37.27
CA ILE A 8 1.52 -9.82 36.93
C ILE A 8 1.07 -9.03 35.69
N PHE A 9 1.38 -7.73 35.68
CA PHE A 9 1.05 -6.85 34.59
C PHE A 9 1.80 -7.21 33.30
N ARG A 10 3.11 -7.50 33.36
CA ARG A 10 3.88 -8.00 32.20
C ARG A 10 3.26 -9.27 31.63
N ARG A 11 2.87 -10.20 32.51
CA ARG A 11 2.29 -11.49 32.13
C ARG A 11 0.90 -11.34 31.50
N TYR A 12 0.09 -10.40 31.99
CA TYR A 12 -1.20 -10.03 31.40
C TYR A 12 -1.02 -9.42 30.01
N CYS A 13 -0.09 -8.45 29.86
CA CYS A 13 0.27 -7.86 28.59
C CYS A 13 0.74 -8.90 27.55
N THR A 14 1.61 -9.85 27.95
CA THR A 14 2.05 -10.94 27.07
C THR A 14 0.90 -11.87 26.65
N LEU A 15 -0.01 -12.20 27.57
CA LEU A 15 -1.17 -13.06 27.30
C LEU A 15 -2.18 -12.43 26.34
N HIS A 16 -2.32 -11.10 26.37
CA HIS A 16 -3.33 -10.36 25.62
C HIS A 16 -2.75 -9.53 24.46
N HIS A 17 -1.46 -9.70 24.14
CA HIS A 17 -0.75 -8.92 23.12
C HIS A 17 -0.84 -7.39 23.31
N LEU A 18 -0.94 -6.92 24.56
CA LEU A 18 -1.01 -5.51 24.90
C LEU A 18 0.39 -4.95 25.16
N SER A 19 0.72 -3.78 24.63
CA SER A 19 1.99 -3.10 24.92
C SER A 19 1.92 -2.37 26.27
N LEU A 20 3.06 -2.26 26.98
CA LEU A 20 3.17 -1.47 28.21
C LEU A 20 2.86 0.02 27.99
N SER A 21 3.09 0.53 26.78
CA SER A 21 2.75 1.91 26.37
C SER A 21 1.25 2.12 26.20
N ASP A 22 0.48 1.08 25.85
CA ASP A 22 -0.97 1.18 25.64
C ASP A 22 -1.67 1.47 26.97
N PHE A 23 -1.16 0.88 28.06
CA PHE A 23 -1.72 1.08 29.39
C PHE A 23 -1.35 2.43 30.02
N SER A 24 -0.14 2.95 29.78
CA SER A 24 0.23 4.28 30.26
C SER A 24 -0.44 5.41 29.47
N SER A 25 -0.82 5.16 28.22
CA SER A 25 -1.52 6.12 27.37
C SER A 25 -3.04 6.08 27.56
N GLY A 26 -3.59 4.99 28.12
CA GLY A 26 -5.03 4.79 28.24
C GLY A 26 -5.73 4.54 26.90
N VAL A 27 -4.98 4.14 25.87
CA VAL A 27 -5.47 3.92 24.51
C VAL A 27 -5.65 2.43 24.26
N ILE A 28 -6.83 2.05 23.73
CA ILE A 28 -7.08 0.70 23.21
C ILE A 28 -6.81 0.74 21.70
N ASP A 29 -5.70 0.16 21.26
CA ASP A 29 -5.29 0.15 19.85
C ASP A 29 -5.79 -1.12 19.13
N ASN A 30 -6.67 -0.95 18.14
CA ASN A 30 -7.09 -2.00 17.21
C ASN A 30 -6.80 -1.61 15.75
N SER A 31 -5.78 -0.77 15.53
CA SER A 31 -5.36 -0.32 14.21
C SER A 31 -4.99 -1.49 13.28
N GLU A 32 -4.38 -2.55 13.80
CA GLU A 32 -4.10 -3.76 13.02
C GLU A 32 -5.39 -4.46 12.54
N GLY A 33 -6.42 -4.51 13.39
CA GLY A 33 -7.73 -5.07 13.02
C GLY A 33 -8.39 -4.26 11.91
N LEU A 34 -8.36 -2.93 12.03
CA LEU A 34 -8.81 -2.02 10.98
C LEU A 34 -8.04 -2.24 9.67
N LEU A 35 -6.71 -2.33 9.72
CA LEU A 35 -5.89 -2.61 8.53
C LEU A 35 -6.27 -3.95 7.90
N LYS A 36 -6.52 -5.00 8.69
CA LYS A 36 -6.96 -6.31 8.16
C LYS A 36 -8.30 -6.17 7.43
N CYS A 37 -9.25 -5.42 7.98
CA CYS A 37 -10.54 -5.14 7.32
C CYS A 37 -10.34 -4.39 6.00
N VAL A 38 -9.56 -3.30 5.98
CA VAL A 38 -9.28 -2.53 4.75
C VAL A 38 -8.56 -3.39 3.71
N ASN A 39 -7.57 -4.19 4.11
CA ASN A 39 -6.86 -5.11 3.21
C ASN A 39 -7.80 -6.12 2.54
N SER A 40 -8.84 -6.56 3.26
CA SER A 40 -9.82 -7.52 2.73
C SER A 40 -10.72 -6.95 1.63
N LEU A 41 -10.78 -5.62 1.50
CA LEU A 41 -11.50 -4.95 0.41
C LEU A 41 -10.75 -5.01 -0.93
N TYR A 42 -9.45 -5.31 -0.92
CA TYR A 42 -8.69 -5.44 -2.15
C TYR A 42 -9.27 -6.57 -3.02
N SER A 43 -9.59 -6.25 -4.28
CA SER A 43 -10.25 -7.14 -5.24
C SER A 43 -11.66 -7.62 -4.82
N ASN A 44 -12.31 -6.96 -3.85
CA ASN A 44 -13.71 -7.24 -3.51
C ASN A 44 -14.65 -6.45 -4.44
N SER A 45 -15.28 -7.14 -5.38
CA SER A 45 -16.21 -6.52 -6.35
C SER A 45 -17.56 -6.11 -5.76
N GLU A 46 -17.97 -6.66 -4.62
CA GLU A 46 -19.31 -6.42 -4.04
C GLU A 46 -19.48 -4.99 -3.54
N LEU A 47 -18.42 -4.41 -2.98
CA LEU A 47 -18.42 -3.06 -2.39
C LEU A 47 -17.70 -2.02 -3.26
N SER A 48 -17.24 -2.43 -4.45
CA SER A 48 -16.50 -1.55 -5.35
C SER A 48 -17.44 -0.58 -6.07
N ASP A 49 -17.04 0.68 -6.11
CA ASP A 49 -17.76 1.81 -6.73
C ASP A 49 -16.96 2.43 -7.91
N VAL A 50 -15.89 1.75 -8.33
CA VAL A 50 -15.15 2.06 -9.56
C VAL A 50 -14.48 0.79 -10.12
N VAL A 51 -14.43 0.69 -11.44
CA VAL A 51 -13.75 -0.38 -12.18
C VAL A 51 -12.68 0.24 -13.07
N PHE A 52 -11.44 -0.25 -12.97
CA PHE A 52 -10.37 0.11 -13.90
C PHE A 52 -10.27 -0.94 -15.00
N VAL A 53 -10.30 -0.49 -16.25
CA VAL A 53 -10.00 -1.33 -17.41
C VAL A 53 -8.54 -1.12 -17.77
N VAL A 54 -7.74 -2.18 -17.62
CA VAL A 54 -6.29 -2.13 -17.86
C VAL A 54 -5.92 -3.28 -18.78
N GLY A 55 -5.49 -2.96 -19.99
CA GLY A 55 -5.37 -3.96 -21.06
C GLY A 55 -6.72 -4.59 -21.38
N ASP A 56 -6.79 -5.93 -21.28
CA ASP A 56 -8.01 -6.74 -21.45
C ASP A 56 -8.70 -7.08 -20.12
N GLY A 57 -8.12 -6.67 -18.98
CA GLY A 57 -8.61 -6.97 -17.64
C GLY A 57 -9.47 -5.87 -17.02
N ARG A 58 -10.32 -6.27 -16.07
CA ARG A 58 -11.09 -5.38 -15.19
C ARG A 58 -10.66 -5.54 -13.75
N ILE A 59 -10.41 -4.42 -13.07
CA ILE A 59 -9.94 -4.36 -11.69
C ILE A 59 -10.90 -3.51 -10.87
N TYR A 60 -11.60 -4.15 -9.94
CA TYR A 60 -12.55 -3.51 -9.04
C TYR A 60 -11.84 -2.80 -7.89
N ALA A 61 -12.27 -1.57 -7.58
CA ALA A 61 -11.68 -0.76 -6.53
C ALA A 61 -12.69 0.18 -5.86
N HIS A 62 -12.21 0.91 -4.84
CA HIS A 62 -13.02 1.77 -3.98
C HIS A 62 -12.54 3.23 -4.08
N ARG A 63 -13.36 4.12 -4.64
CA ARG A 63 -13.03 5.54 -4.91
C ARG A 63 -12.54 6.24 -3.65
N LEU A 64 -13.25 6.06 -2.54
CA LEU A 64 -12.91 6.67 -1.25
C LEU A 64 -11.48 6.32 -0.81
N LEU A 65 -11.11 5.04 -0.89
CA LEU A 65 -9.80 4.59 -0.45
C LEU A 65 -8.70 5.16 -1.35
N LEU A 66 -8.89 5.12 -2.68
CA LEU A 66 -7.92 5.67 -3.63
C LEU A 66 -7.74 7.17 -3.43
N ALA A 67 -8.83 7.92 -3.32
CA ALA A 67 -8.80 9.36 -3.07
C ALA A 67 -8.20 9.71 -1.70
N ALA A 68 -8.36 8.87 -0.67
CA ALA A 68 -7.70 9.09 0.62
C ALA A 68 -6.17 8.92 0.53
N ARG A 69 -5.69 8.07 -0.39
CA ARG A 69 -4.27 7.66 -0.49
C ARG A 69 -3.51 8.38 -1.60
N SER A 70 -4.19 9.07 -2.52
CA SER A 70 -3.59 9.76 -3.66
C SER A 70 -4.41 10.97 -4.07
N GLU A 71 -3.75 12.13 -4.15
CA GLU A 71 -4.36 13.36 -4.63
C GLU A 71 -4.72 13.30 -6.12
N TYR A 72 -3.96 12.55 -6.91
CA TYR A 72 -4.28 12.27 -8.30
C TYR A 72 -5.62 11.53 -8.41
N PHE A 73 -5.78 10.41 -7.70
CA PHE A 73 -7.05 9.66 -7.71
C PHE A 73 -8.20 10.47 -7.13
N ARG A 74 -7.95 11.30 -6.10
CA ARG A 74 -8.95 12.23 -5.58
C ARG A 74 -9.43 13.19 -6.65
N SER A 75 -8.51 13.82 -7.37
CA SER A 75 -8.83 14.77 -8.44
C SER A 75 -9.56 14.08 -9.60
N MET A 76 -9.12 12.90 -10.02
CA MET A 76 -9.75 12.14 -11.10
C MET A 76 -11.19 11.72 -10.75
N LEU A 77 -11.40 11.19 -9.54
CA LEU A 77 -12.66 10.57 -9.14
C LEU A 77 -13.67 11.55 -8.53
N TYR A 78 -13.22 12.71 -8.05
CA TYR A 78 -14.09 13.71 -7.38
C TYR A 78 -13.92 15.14 -7.92
N GLY A 79 -13.01 15.38 -8.86
CA GLY A 79 -12.70 16.72 -9.39
C GLY A 79 -13.71 17.29 -10.38
N GLY A 80 -14.80 16.58 -10.68
CA GLY A 80 -15.88 17.05 -11.56
C GLY A 80 -15.58 16.91 -13.06
N LEU A 81 -14.54 16.17 -13.42
CA LEU A 81 -14.25 15.78 -14.80
C LEU A 81 -15.11 14.58 -15.22
N LYS A 82 -14.98 14.11 -16.46
CA LYS A 82 -15.79 13.02 -17.01
C LYS A 82 -15.71 11.77 -16.11
N GLU A 83 -14.50 11.40 -15.71
CA GLU A 83 -14.17 10.26 -14.86
C GLU A 83 -14.81 10.35 -13.46
N SER A 84 -15.15 11.57 -13.01
CA SER A 84 -15.85 11.75 -11.74
C SER A 84 -17.29 11.24 -11.76
N ASN A 85 -17.88 11.05 -12.94
CA ASN A 85 -19.24 10.51 -13.13
C ASN A 85 -19.27 9.11 -13.79
N GLU A 86 -18.11 8.55 -14.10
CA GLU A 86 -18.00 7.22 -14.71
C GLU A 86 -17.70 6.17 -13.65
N ASP A 87 -18.35 5.01 -13.77
CA ASP A 87 -18.09 3.84 -12.94
C ASP A 87 -16.94 2.98 -13.51
N GLU A 88 -16.57 3.20 -14.78
CA GLU A 88 -15.51 2.47 -15.49
C GLU A 88 -14.46 3.45 -16.04
N VAL A 89 -13.21 3.29 -15.61
CA VAL A 89 -12.06 4.15 -15.98
C VAL A 89 -11.09 3.33 -16.82
N VAL A 90 -10.83 3.75 -18.05
CA VAL A 90 -9.93 3.05 -18.99
C VAL A 90 -8.51 3.58 -18.87
N LEU A 91 -7.54 2.69 -18.64
CA LEU A 91 -6.11 2.99 -18.56
C LEU A 91 -5.38 2.35 -19.74
N SER A 92 -5.30 3.10 -20.85
CA SER A 92 -4.86 2.58 -22.16
C SER A 92 -3.36 2.26 -22.26
N GLU A 93 -2.52 2.97 -21.50
CA GLU A 93 -1.05 2.92 -21.58
C GLU A 93 -0.45 2.46 -20.25
N THR A 94 -1.11 1.53 -19.58
CA THR A 94 -0.74 1.08 -18.24
C THR A 94 -0.53 -0.43 -18.23
N ASP A 95 0.63 -0.86 -17.76
CA ASP A 95 0.91 -2.29 -17.56
C ASP A 95 0.00 -2.87 -16.46
N PRO A 96 -0.77 -3.94 -16.73
CA PRO A 96 -1.70 -4.50 -15.75
C PRO A 96 -1.03 -5.00 -14.47
N ALA A 97 0.18 -5.57 -14.56
CA ALA A 97 0.88 -6.10 -13.39
C ALA A 97 1.37 -4.95 -12.49
N ALA A 98 1.96 -3.92 -13.10
CA ALA A 98 2.41 -2.72 -12.40
C ALA A 98 1.25 -1.99 -11.70
N PHE A 99 0.12 -1.79 -12.38
CA PHE A 99 -1.06 -1.17 -11.79
C PHE A 99 -1.63 -2.02 -10.64
N THR A 100 -1.73 -3.34 -10.84
CA THR A 100 -2.20 -4.27 -9.80
C THR A 100 -1.30 -4.21 -8.56
N ALA A 101 0.02 -4.15 -8.75
CA ALA A 101 0.98 -4.04 -7.65
C ALA A 101 0.82 -2.73 -6.87
N LEU A 102 0.65 -1.59 -7.56
CA LEU A 102 0.38 -0.30 -6.94
C LEU A 102 -0.96 -0.25 -6.24
N LEU A 103 -2.01 -0.77 -6.87
CA LEU A 103 -3.34 -0.82 -6.27
C LEU A 103 -3.28 -1.60 -4.97
N ARG A 104 -2.64 -2.78 -4.96
CA ARG A 104 -2.44 -3.55 -3.72
C ARG A 104 -1.66 -2.76 -2.66
N TYR A 105 -0.65 -1.98 -3.05
CA TYR A 105 0.06 -1.10 -2.13
C TYR A 105 -0.86 -0.03 -1.53
N LEU A 106 -1.79 0.55 -2.31
CA LEU A 106 -2.72 1.56 -1.79
C LEU A 106 -3.63 1.01 -0.68
N TYR A 107 -4.04 -0.27 -0.77
CA TYR A 107 -4.83 -0.94 0.26
C TYR A 107 -4.00 -1.39 1.45
N THR A 108 -2.81 -1.94 1.21
CA THR A 108 -2.05 -2.67 2.23
C THR A 108 -0.86 -1.94 2.82
N GLY A 109 -0.42 -0.87 2.17
CA GLY A 109 0.84 -0.18 2.46
C GLY A 109 2.08 -1.02 2.17
N ARG A 110 1.96 -2.15 1.46
CA ARG A 110 3.06 -3.10 1.24
C ARG A 110 3.24 -3.41 -0.24
N LEU A 111 4.50 -3.38 -0.68
CA LEU A 111 4.94 -3.86 -1.99
C LEU A 111 6.01 -4.93 -1.80
N SER A 112 5.83 -6.10 -2.41
CA SER A 112 6.81 -7.19 -2.34
C SER A 112 7.68 -7.21 -3.59
N ILE A 113 8.90 -6.68 -3.49
CA ILE A 113 9.83 -6.54 -4.63
C ILE A 113 10.59 -7.85 -4.93
N ARG A 114 10.58 -8.83 -4.02
CA ARG A 114 11.39 -10.07 -4.12
C ARG A 114 11.20 -10.91 -5.39
N ARG A 115 10.06 -10.77 -6.08
CA ARG A 115 9.70 -11.54 -7.27
C ARG A 115 9.24 -10.63 -8.42
N VAL A 116 9.58 -9.35 -8.33
CA VAL A 116 9.24 -8.35 -9.35
C VAL A 116 10.44 -8.25 -10.27
N GLU A 117 10.21 -8.45 -11.57
CA GLU A 117 11.25 -8.30 -12.58
C GLU A 117 11.69 -6.84 -12.68
N HIS A 118 12.93 -6.58 -13.10
CA HIS A 118 13.45 -5.21 -13.17
C HIS A 118 12.58 -4.31 -14.08
N LYS A 119 12.03 -4.86 -15.16
CA LYS A 119 11.13 -4.13 -16.05
C LYS A 119 9.84 -3.71 -15.32
N GLU A 120 9.16 -4.65 -14.68
CA GLU A 120 7.94 -4.40 -13.90
C GLU A 120 8.20 -3.38 -12.77
N LEU A 121 9.37 -3.43 -12.14
CA LEU A 121 9.73 -2.47 -11.10
C LEU A 121 9.87 -1.04 -11.63
N VAL A 122 10.38 -0.88 -12.86
CA VAL A 122 10.46 0.42 -13.55
C VAL A 122 9.06 0.91 -13.91
N ASP A 123 8.18 0.03 -14.38
CA ASP A 123 6.79 0.36 -14.70
C ASP A 123 6.01 0.78 -13.43
N ILE A 124 6.21 0.09 -12.30
CA ILE A 124 5.66 0.47 -11.00
C ILE A 124 6.18 1.85 -10.57
N LEU A 125 7.48 2.13 -10.72
CA LEU A 125 8.05 3.42 -10.37
C LEU A 125 7.50 4.55 -11.25
N TYR A 126 7.32 4.30 -12.54
CA TYR A 126 6.71 5.25 -13.47
C TYR A 126 5.28 5.61 -13.03
N LEU A 127 4.44 4.60 -12.78
CA LEU A 127 3.07 4.81 -12.33
C LEU A 127 3.00 5.46 -10.93
N ALA A 128 3.93 5.14 -10.04
CA ALA A 128 4.02 5.79 -8.73
C ALA A 128 4.26 7.29 -8.88
N HIS A 129 5.11 7.70 -9.81
CA HIS A 129 5.33 9.10 -10.13
C HIS A 129 4.08 9.73 -10.80
N GLU A 130 3.49 9.05 -11.79
CA GLU A 130 2.30 9.52 -12.51
C GLU A 130 1.11 9.78 -11.57
N TYR A 131 0.83 8.84 -10.67
CA TYR A 131 -0.26 8.93 -9.69
C TYR A 131 0.13 9.66 -8.40
N GLN A 132 1.29 10.33 -8.40
CA GLN A 132 1.79 11.19 -7.33
C GLN A 132 1.89 10.47 -5.97
N LEU A 133 2.27 9.19 -5.99
CA LEU A 133 2.43 8.33 -4.82
C LEU A 133 3.85 8.49 -4.23
N LYS A 134 4.11 9.66 -3.64
CA LYS A 134 5.47 10.05 -3.22
C LYS A 134 6.15 9.04 -2.28
N CYS A 135 5.43 8.49 -1.30
CA CYS A 135 6.03 7.57 -0.32
C CYS A 135 6.64 6.32 -1.00
N ILE A 136 5.87 5.65 -1.86
CA ILE A 136 6.38 4.45 -2.55
C ILE A 136 7.43 4.82 -3.61
N GLN A 137 7.30 6.00 -4.24
CA GLN A 137 8.30 6.50 -5.18
C GLN A 137 9.67 6.67 -4.50
N ASP A 138 9.71 7.32 -3.34
CA ASP A 138 10.95 7.54 -2.58
C ASP A 138 11.57 6.19 -2.14
N ASP A 139 10.75 5.25 -1.65
CA ASP A 139 11.18 3.92 -1.24
C ASP A 139 11.75 3.10 -2.42
N LEU A 140 11.10 3.14 -3.58
CA LEU A 140 11.55 2.45 -4.79
C LEU A 140 12.85 3.04 -5.33
N VAL A 141 12.98 4.37 -5.37
CA VAL A 141 14.22 5.04 -5.78
C VAL A 141 15.38 4.65 -4.86
N ALA A 142 15.15 4.59 -3.54
CA ALA A 142 16.16 4.13 -2.59
C ALA A 142 16.55 2.67 -2.85
N TYR A 143 15.58 1.79 -3.08
CA TYR A 143 15.82 0.39 -3.42
C TYR A 143 16.68 0.25 -4.68
N PHE A 144 16.33 0.94 -5.77
CA PHE A 144 17.09 0.90 -7.03
C PHE A 144 18.55 1.35 -6.86
N LYS A 145 18.79 2.43 -6.10
CA LYS A 145 20.15 2.92 -5.81
C LYS A 145 20.98 1.86 -5.08
N ILE A 146 20.42 1.29 -4.00
CA ILE A 146 21.09 0.26 -3.20
C ILE A 146 21.37 -1.00 -4.05
N SER A 147 20.41 -1.44 -4.87
CA SER A 147 20.58 -2.60 -5.75
C SER A 147 21.72 -2.39 -6.77
N GLN A 148 21.87 -1.19 -7.32
CA GLN A 148 22.97 -0.87 -8.25
C GLN A 148 24.33 -0.82 -7.53
N GLU A 149 24.41 -0.21 -6.35
CA GLU A 149 25.64 -0.14 -5.56
C GLU A 149 26.17 -1.53 -5.16
N ILE A 150 25.27 -2.43 -4.73
CA ILE A 150 25.63 -3.82 -4.39
C ILE A 150 26.16 -4.58 -5.61
N LEU A 151 25.52 -4.40 -6.78
CA LEU A 151 25.94 -5.06 -8.01
C LEU A 151 27.35 -4.61 -8.43
N ILE A 152 27.61 -3.29 -8.39
CA ILE A 152 28.92 -2.70 -8.70
C ILE A 152 29.98 -3.21 -7.71
N SER A 153 29.68 -3.19 -6.41
CA SER A 153 30.62 -3.67 -5.39
C SER A 153 30.97 -5.16 -5.56
N THR A 154 29.99 -5.99 -5.92
CA THR A 154 30.21 -7.43 -6.17
C THR A 154 31.05 -7.66 -7.42
N LEU A 155 30.81 -6.90 -8.50
CA LEU A 155 31.56 -7.02 -9.75
C LEU A 155 33.01 -6.51 -9.66
N VAL A 156 33.29 -5.55 -8.77
CA VAL A 156 34.65 -4.98 -8.57
C VAL A 156 35.48 -5.82 -7.59
N THR A 157 34.84 -6.68 -6.78
CA THR A 157 35.51 -7.54 -5.80
C THR A 157 35.91 -8.92 -6.37
N VAL A 158 35.42 -9.27 -7.56
CA VAL A 158 35.75 -10.51 -8.31
C VAL A 158 36.75 -10.19 -9.40
#